data_AF-A0A965HDD5-F1
#
_entry.id   AF-A0A965HDD5-F1
#
_cell.length_a   1.000
_cell.length_b   1.000
_cell.length_c   1.000
_cell.angle_alpha   90.00
_cell.angle_beta   90.00
_cell.angle_gamma   90.00
#
_symmetry.space_group_name_H-M   'P 1'
#
loop_
_entity.id
_entity.type
_entity.pdbx_description
1 polymer ?
#
loop_
_entity_poly.entity_id
_entity_poly.type
_entity_poly.pdbx_seq_one_letter_code
_entity_poly.pdbx_strand_id
1 'polypeptide(L)' 'LRKIAEAEQIKVTEEEVFHEVAHLASHSGQDVRLFAKRLQKSGSLPSLADTLLRRKTVDFLLQHAVRS' A
#
# COMPACT_ATOMS: atom_id res chain seq x y z
N LEU A 1 1.16 -5.65 -13.72
CA LEU A 1 1.13 -4.59 -12.69
C LEU A 1 2.53 -4.08 -12.34
N ARG A 2 3.45 -4.89 -11.79
CA ARG A 2 4.83 -4.41 -11.46
C ARG A 2 5.57 -3.68 -12.58
N LYS A 3 5.58 -4.23 -13.81
CA LYS A 3 6.19 -3.57 -14.98
C LYS A 3 5.56 -2.21 -15.33
N ILE A 4 4.27 -2.06 -15.09
CA ILE A 4 3.53 -0.80 -15.33
C ILE A 4 3.89 0.19 -14.22
N ALA A 5 3.91 -0.28 -12.97
CA ALA A 5 4.34 0.53 -11.84
C ALA A 5 5.77 1.08 -12.02
N GLU A 6 6.69 0.27 -12.54
CA GLU A 6 8.06 0.71 -12.86
C GLU A 6 8.10 1.69 -14.03
N ALA A 7 7.40 1.40 -15.14
CA ALA A 7 7.36 2.25 -16.32
C ALA A 7 6.74 3.63 -16.03
N GLU A 8 5.67 3.66 -15.24
CA GLU A 8 4.95 4.87 -14.83
C GLU A 8 5.54 5.51 -13.56
N GLN A 9 6.67 5.00 -13.07
CA GLN A 9 7.35 5.45 -11.84
C GLN A 9 6.43 5.52 -10.59
N ILE A 10 5.42 4.66 -10.54
CA ILE A 10 4.53 4.52 -9.39
C ILE A 10 5.36 3.94 -8.25
N LYS A 11 5.55 4.76 -7.22
CA LYS A 11 6.23 4.38 -5.98
C LYS A 11 5.26 4.45 -4.83
N VAL A 12 5.49 3.57 -3.86
CA VAL A 12 4.84 3.64 -2.55
C VAL A 12 5.81 4.32 -1.61
N THR A 13 5.38 5.39 -0.95
CA THR A 13 6.21 6.09 0.04
C THR A 13 6.03 5.47 1.42
N GLU A 14 6.99 5.71 2.32
CA GLU A 14 6.90 5.25 3.71
C GLU A 14 5.67 5.84 4.42
N GLU A 15 5.30 7.08 4.11
CA GLU A 15 4.09 7.74 4.61
C GLU A 15 2.82 7.01 4.16
N GLU A 16 2.74 6.59 2.90
CA GLU A 16 1.60 5.82 2.39
C GLU A 16 1.48 4.45 3.08
N VAL A 17 2.62 3.77 3.30
CA VAL A 17 2.63 2.54 4.09
C VAL A 17 2.15 2.81 5.50
N PHE A 18 2.63 3.89 6.14
CA PHE A 18 2.21 4.24 7.51
C PHE A 18 0.70 4.57 7.58
N HIS A 19 0.18 5.32 6.62
CA HIS A 19 -1.25 5.61 6.51
C HIS A 19 -2.08 4.33 6.35
N GLU A 20 -1.66 3.40 5.51
CA GLU A 20 -2.36 2.12 5.34
C GLU A 20 -2.29 1.28 6.61
N VAL A 21 -1.14 1.23 7.28
CA VAL A 21 -0.98 0.57 8.58
C VAL A 21 -1.93 1.17 9.62
N ALA A 22 -2.04 2.50 9.67
CA ALA A 22 -2.95 3.19 10.58
C ALA A 22 -4.42 2.91 10.25
N HIS A 23 -4.75 2.91 8.95
CA HIS A 23 -6.10 2.61 8.46
C HIS A 23 -6.52 1.17 8.78
N LEU A 24 -5.64 0.19 8.54
CA LEU A 24 -5.86 -1.22 8.88
C LEU A 24 -5.98 -1.44 10.38
N ALA A 25 -5.11 -0.81 11.18
CA ALA A 25 -5.17 -0.89 12.63
C ALA A 25 -6.48 -0.31 13.18
N SER A 26 -6.91 0.85 12.67
CA SER A 26 -8.18 1.48 13.03
C SER A 26 -9.38 0.59 12.66
N HIS A 27 -9.39 0.01 11.45
CA HIS A 27 -10.43 -0.95 11.03
C HIS A 27 -10.46 -2.22 11.87
N SER A 28 -9.32 -2.65 12.38
CA SER A 28 -9.19 -3.84 13.23
C SER A 28 -9.50 -3.56 14.70
N GLY A 29 -9.75 -2.30 15.08
CA GLY A 29 -9.90 -1.89 16.48
C GLY A 29 -8.60 -2.03 17.29
N GLN A 30 -7.45 -2.02 16.64
CA GLN A 30 -6.14 -2.19 17.26
C GLN A 30 -5.36 -0.89 17.28
N ASP A 31 -4.52 -0.72 18.30
CA ASP A 31 -3.60 0.41 18.36
C ASP A 31 -2.60 0.37 17.19
N VAL A 32 -2.45 1.51 16.50
CA VAL A 32 -1.58 1.67 15.32
C VAL A 32 -0.13 1.30 15.64
N ARG A 33 0.38 1.69 16.81
CA ARG A 33 1.77 1.44 17.19
C ARG A 33 2.00 -0.05 17.45
N LEU A 34 1.06 -0.72 18.11
CA LEU A 34 1.13 -2.17 18.33
C LEU A 34 0.98 -2.95 17.02
N PHE A 35 0.12 -2.51 16.12
CA PHE A 35 -0.05 -3.11 14.80
C PHE A 35 1.20 -2.94 13.94
N ALA A 36 1.77 -1.75 13.87
CA ALA A 36 3.02 -1.46 13.17
C ALA A 36 4.17 -2.33 13.68
N LYS A 37 4.34 -2.43 15.01
CA LYS A 37 5.36 -3.30 15.63
C LYS A 37 5.18 -4.77 15.23
N ARG A 38 3.94 -5.26 15.16
CA ARG A 38 3.67 -6.64 14.72
C ARG A 38 3.96 -6.84 13.24
N LEU A 39 3.59 -5.90 12.38
CA LEU A 39 3.91 -5.96 10.95
C LEU A 39 5.42 -5.94 10.70
N GLN A 40 6.15 -5.13 11.46
CA GLN A 40 7.61 -5.09 11.42
C GLN A 40 8.21 -6.42 11.90
N LYS A 41 7.73 -6.95 13.03
CA LYS A 41 8.23 -8.21 13.61
C LYS A 41 7.90 -9.44 12.76
N SER A 42 6.77 -9.42 12.05
CA SER A 42 6.35 -10.50 11.15
C SER A 42 6.98 -10.42 9.76
N GLY A 43 7.70 -9.34 9.44
CA GLY A 43 8.21 -9.13 8.08
C GLY A 43 7.12 -8.89 7.04
N SER A 44 5.92 -8.45 7.48
CA SER A 44 4.76 -8.23 6.59
C SER A 44 4.75 -6.85 5.94
N LEU A 45 5.60 -5.91 6.41
CA LEU A 45 5.73 -4.56 5.84
C LEU A 45 6.01 -4.55 4.32
N PRO A 46 6.97 -5.33 3.79
CA PRO A 46 7.21 -5.41 2.34
C PRO A 46 6.01 -5.94 1.56
N SER A 47 5.26 -6.89 2.13
CA SER A 47 4.04 -7.45 1.51
C SER A 47 2.92 -6.40 1.44
N LEU A 48 2.78 -5.60 2.49
CA LEU A 48 1.84 -4.48 2.53
C LEU A 48 2.20 -3.42 1.48
N ALA A 49 3.49 -3.06 1.38
CA ALA A 49 3.97 -2.13 0.37
C ALA A 49 3.72 -2.65 -1.07
N ASP A 50 3.93 -3.95 -1.33
CA ASP A 50 3.63 -4.55 -2.64
C ASP A 50 2.13 -4.53 -2.97
N THR A 51 1.29 -4.72 -1.95
CA THR A 51 -0.18 -4.64 -2.07
C THR A 51 -0.62 -3.21 -2.40
N LEU A 52 -0.08 -2.22 -1.68
CA LEU A 52 -0.28 -0.79 -1.96
C LEU A 52 0.15 -0.43 -3.39
N LEU A 53 1.31 -0.93 -3.83
CA LEU A 53 1.84 -0.69 -5.16
C LEU A 53 0.89 -1.22 -6.24
N ARG A 54 0.39 -2.44 -6.08
CA ARG A 54 -0.60 -3.02 -7.00
C ARG A 54 -1.88 -2.20 -7.02
N ARG A 55 -2.38 -1.80 -5.86
CA ARG A 55 -3.62 -1.01 -5.76
C ARG A 55 -3.48 0.31 -6.48
N LYS A 56 -2.41 1.08 -6.23
CA LYS A 56 -2.09 2.32 -6.98
C LYS A 56 -1.95 2.08 -8.47
N THR A 57 -1.32 0.98 -8.87
CA THR A 57 -1.19 0.64 -10.30
C THR A 57 -2.55 0.36 -10.93
N VAL A 58 -3.44 -0.34 -10.22
CA VAL A 58 -4.81 -0.60 -10.70
C VAL A 58 -5.62 0.69 -10.74
N ASP A 59 -5.55 1.51 -9.71
CA ASP A 59 -6.25 2.81 -9.66
C ASP A 59 -5.79 3.73 -10.79
N PHE A 60 -4.49 3.77 -11.06
CA PHE A 60 -3.91 4.48 -12.20
C PHE A 60 -4.47 3.95 -13.53
N LEU A 61 -4.46 2.63 -13.72
CA LEU A 61 -5.01 2.01 -14.93
C LEU A 61 -6.50 2.31 -15.09
N LEU A 62 -7.28 2.31 -14.02
CA LEU A 62 -8.70 2.64 -14.04
C LEU A 62 -8.93 4.11 -14.42
N GLN A 63 -8.19 5.04 -13.82
CA GLN A 63 -8.28 6.46 -14.14
C GLN A 63 -7.95 6.76 -15.61
N HIS A 64 -7.01 6.01 -16.19
CA HIS A 64 -6.64 6.13 -17.60
C HIS A 64 -7.58 5.36 -18.53
N ALA A 65 -8.14 4.22 -18.10
CA ALA A 65 -9.05 3.40 -18.91
C ALA A 65 -10.47 3.97 -19.00
N VAL A 66 -10.93 4.72 -18.00
CA VAL A 66 -12.26 5.36 -18.02
C VAL A 66 -12.30 6.59 -18.95
N ARG A 67 -11.16 6.98 -19.53
CA ARG A 67 -11.05 8.12 -20.45
C ARG A 67 -10.96 7.71 -21.94
N SER A 68 -11.47 6.53 -22.29
CA SER A 68 -11.62 6.05 -23.68
C SER A 68 -13.05 6.09 -24.17
#